data_AF-A0AAD8F6P5-F1
#
_entry.id   AF-A0AAD8F6P5-F1
#
_cell.length_a   1.000
_cell.length_b   1.000
_cell.length_c   1.000
_cell.angle_alpha   90.00
_cell.angle_beta   90.00
_cell.angle_gamma   90.00
#
_symmetry.space_group_name_H-M   'P 1'
#
loop_
_entity.id
_entity.type
_entity.pdbx_description
1 polymer ?
#
loop_
_entity_poly.entity_id
_entity_poly.type
_entity_poly.pdbx_seq_one_letter_code
_entity_poly.pdbx_strand_id
1 'polypeptide(L)'
;AYYAGWLSFYSKVIELLDTVFFILRKKFKQVTFLHVYHHVMTTFCFWFGARFIPNGPVIIFPFLNCFVHVIMYTYYALTSIGYSLLTWKKYLTKIQLVQFLAFLVPSVLYQLYDCPFARMYFSLVLFYVITLMILFTNFYIKAYLSTDRHPRQTHMESDKQK
;
A
#
# COMPACT_ATOMS: atom_id res chain seq x y z
N ALA A 1 -8.29 23.03 -5.34
CA ALA A 1 -7.10 22.19 -5.10
C ALA A 1 -6.74 22.10 -3.62
N TYR A 2 -6.54 23.24 -2.93
CA TYR A 2 -6.21 23.29 -1.49
C TYR A 2 -7.03 22.35 -0.58
N TYR A 3 -8.37 22.44 -0.62
CA TYR A 3 -9.25 21.59 0.20
C TYR A 3 -9.09 20.10 -0.09
N ALA A 4 -8.88 19.72 -1.34
CA ALA A 4 -8.70 18.32 -1.74
C ALA A 4 -7.38 17.72 -1.24
N GLY A 5 -6.32 18.53 -1.13
CA GLY A 5 -5.06 18.10 -0.49
C GLY A 5 -5.24 17.76 0.99
N TRP A 6 -5.93 18.62 1.74
CA TRP A 6 -6.24 18.36 3.16
C TRP A 6 -7.21 17.19 3.35
N LEU A 7 -8.25 17.07 2.52
CA LEU A 7 -9.16 15.93 2.54
C LEU A 7 -8.41 14.61 2.30
N SER A 8 -7.45 14.60 1.37
CA SER A 8 -6.61 13.43 1.11
C SER A 8 -5.76 13.06 2.33
N PHE A 9 -5.19 14.07 3.02
CA PHE A 9 -4.46 13.84 4.27
C PHE A 9 -5.36 13.25 5.37
N TYR A 10 -6.54 13.81 5.62
CA TYR A 10 -7.46 13.28 6.62
C TYR A 10 -7.91 11.86 6.30
N SER A 11 -8.13 11.53 5.02
CA SER A 11 -8.42 10.15 4.60
C SER A 11 -7.31 9.18 5.02
N LYS A 12 -6.02 9.57 4.92
CA LYS A 12 -4.89 8.73 5.34
C LYS A 12 -4.77 8.57 6.85
N VAL A 13 -5.14 9.61 7.60
CA VAL A 13 -5.24 9.50 9.07
C VAL A 13 -6.34 8.50 9.48
N ILE A 14 -7.48 8.51 8.78
CA ILE A 14 -8.55 7.53 9.02
C ILE A 14 -8.08 6.11 8.68
N GLU A 15 -7.37 5.91 7.57
CA GLU A 15 -6.76 4.61 7.24
C GLU A 15 -5.76 4.12 8.30
N LEU A 16 -5.10 5.03 9.03
CA LEU A 16 -4.23 4.66 10.15
C LEU A 16 -5.01 3.96 11.27
N LEU A 17 -6.30 4.29 11.45
CA LEU A 17 -7.17 3.68 12.44
C LEU A 17 -7.39 2.19 12.18
N ASP A 18 -7.30 1.70 10.93
CA ASP A 18 -7.36 0.26 10.64
C ASP A 18 -6.25 -0.49 11.39
N THR A 19 -5.05 0.12 11.46
CA THR A 19 -3.92 -0.44 12.23
C THR A 19 -4.22 -0.48 13.72
N VAL A 20 -4.83 0.58 14.25
CA VAL A 20 -5.25 0.66 15.67
C VAL A 20 -6.28 -0.42 15.97
N PHE A 21 -7.28 -0.61 15.11
CA PHE A 21 -8.28 -1.66 15.26
C PHE A 21 -7.68 -3.07 15.18
N PHE A 22 -6.70 -3.31 14.31
CA PHE A 22 -6.01 -4.61 14.26
C PHE A 22 -5.22 -4.92 15.53
N ILE A 23 -4.55 -3.92 16.11
CA ILE A 23 -3.85 -4.05 17.39
C ILE A 23 -4.84 -4.33 18.52
N LEU A 24 -5.92 -3.55 18.61
CA LEU A 24 -6.96 -3.70 19.63
C LEU A 24 -7.66 -5.07 19.54
N ARG A 25 -7.88 -5.59 18.33
CA ARG A 25 -8.46 -6.93 18.09
C ARG A 25 -7.44 -8.07 18.18
N LYS A 26 -6.20 -7.80 18.60
CA LYS A 26 -5.09 -8.76 18.70
C LYS A 26 -4.80 -9.52 17.39
N LYS A 27 -5.10 -8.93 16.22
CA LYS A 27 -4.87 -9.54 14.90
C LYS A 27 -3.50 -9.17 14.32
N PHE A 28 -2.43 -9.41 15.09
CA PHE A 28 -1.05 -9.02 14.74
C PHE A 28 -0.53 -9.63 13.43
N LYS A 29 -1.09 -10.75 12.97
CA LYS A 29 -0.72 -11.37 11.68
C LYS A 29 -1.01 -10.47 10.47
N GLN A 30 -1.92 -9.50 10.59
CA GLN A 30 -2.27 -8.57 9.53
C GLN A 30 -1.40 -7.29 9.54
N VAL A 31 -0.82 -6.97 10.70
CA VAL A 31 0.07 -5.80 10.89
C VAL A 31 1.49 -6.19 10.52
N THR A 32 1.75 -6.27 9.21
CA THR A 32 3.09 -6.55 8.69
C THR A 32 3.96 -5.29 8.69
N PHE A 33 5.28 -5.45 8.63
CA PHE A 33 6.21 -4.32 8.44
C PHE A 33 5.83 -3.48 7.21
N LEU A 34 5.49 -4.14 6.09
CA LEU A 34 5.04 -3.48 4.86
C LEU A 34 3.80 -2.61 5.10
N HIS A 35 2.81 -3.12 5.85
CA HIS A 35 1.61 -2.37 6.19
C HIS A 35 1.95 -1.10 6.98
N VAL A 36 2.67 -1.25 8.10
CA VAL A 36 3.01 -0.10 8.97
C VAL A 36 3.88 0.92 8.23
N TYR A 37 4.91 0.46 7.52
CA TYR A 37 5.77 1.32 6.71
C TYR A 37 4.97 2.10 5.67
N HIS A 38 4.09 1.43 4.93
CA HIS A 38 3.23 2.06 3.93
C HIS A 38 2.33 3.14 4.55
N HIS A 39 1.63 2.82 5.64
CA HIS A 39 0.67 3.71 6.28
C HIS A 39 1.32 4.94 6.93
N VAL A 40 2.50 4.78 7.53
CA VAL A 40 3.25 5.91 8.10
C VAL A 40 3.78 6.82 6.99
N MET A 41 4.44 6.25 5.99
CA MET A 41 5.06 7.04 4.91
C MET A 41 4.02 7.72 4.02
N THR A 42 2.89 7.06 3.72
CA THR A 42 1.80 7.69 2.94
C THR A 42 1.23 8.88 3.70
N THR A 43 0.93 8.74 4.99
CA THR A 43 0.39 9.83 5.82
C THR A 43 1.34 11.03 5.87
N PHE A 44 2.64 10.76 6.03
CA PHE A 44 3.68 11.80 6.01
C PHE A 44 3.77 12.51 4.65
N CYS A 45 3.79 11.77 3.54
CA CYS A 45 3.84 12.36 2.20
C CYS A 45 2.59 13.22 1.92
N PHE A 46 1.40 12.76 2.32
CA PHE A 46 0.17 13.52 2.13
C PHE A 46 0.12 14.80 2.97
N TRP A 47 0.60 14.75 4.22
CA TRP A 47 0.73 15.94 5.06
C TRP A 47 1.68 16.96 4.43
N PHE A 48 2.85 16.51 4.00
CA PHE A 48 3.86 17.36 3.38
C PHE A 48 3.32 18.00 2.09
N GLY A 49 2.67 17.21 1.22
CA GLY A 49 2.06 17.68 -0.02
C GLY A 49 0.97 18.73 0.23
N ALA A 50 0.08 18.49 1.19
CA ALA A 50 -0.98 19.44 1.55
C ALA A 50 -0.42 20.75 2.13
N ARG A 51 0.68 20.69 2.90
CA ARG A 51 1.29 21.85 3.54
C ARG A 51 2.09 22.73 2.59
N PHE A 52 2.88 22.12 1.70
CA PHE A 52 3.89 22.82 0.89
C PHE A 52 3.54 22.91 -0.61
N ILE A 53 2.66 22.06 -1.12
CA ILE A 53 2.27 22.03 -2.55
C ILE A 53 0.74 21.92 -2.71
N PRO A 54 -0.06 22.82 -2.11
CA PRO A 54 -1.52 22.69 -2.07
C PRO A 54 -2.22 22.84 -3.43
N ASN A 55 -1.56 23.44 -4.43
CA ASN A 55 -2.14 23.77 -5.73
C ASN A 55 -1.44 23.06 -6.91
N GLY A 56 -0.56 22.10 -6.64
CA GLY A 56 0.13 21.38 -7.71
C GLY A 56 -0.74 20.27 -8.34
N PRO A 57 -0.36 19.75 -9.51
CA PRO A 57 -0.95 18.55 -10.14
C PRO A 57 -0.80 17.27 -9.30
N VAL A 58 -0.17 17.38 -8.12
CA VAL A 58 0.01 16.35 -7.10
C VAL A 58 -1.31 15.69 -6.67
N ILE A 59 -2.45 16.32 -6.92
CA ILE A 59 -3.78 15.73 -6.71
C ILE A 59 -4.01 14.44 -7.51
N ILE A 60 -3.29 14.21 -8.61
CA ILE A 60 -3.46 12.98 -9.40
C ILE A 60 -3.02 11.72 -8.62
N PHE A 61 -2.07 11.86 -7.69
CA PHE A 61 -1.57 10.76 -6.86
C PHE A 61 -2.63 10.20 -5.89
N PRO A 62 -3.32 11.01 -5.05
CA PRO A 62 -4.44 10.52 -4.25
C PRO A 62 -5.57 9.94 -5.10
N PHE A 63 -5.91 10.57 -6.23
CA PHE A 63 -6.98 10.05 -7.08
C PHE A 63 -6.69 8.63 -7.60
N LEU A 64 -5.50 8.40 -8.15
CA LEU A 64 -5.07 7.08 -8.61
C LEU A 64 -4.98 6.07 -7.46
N ASN A 65 -4.48 6.50 -6.29
CA ASN A 65 -4.42 5.65 -5.11
C ASN A 65 -5.83 5.22 -4.65
N CYS A 66 -6.76 6.17 -4.54
CA CYS A 66 -8.15 5.89 -4.17
C CYS A 66 -8.81 4.92 -5.16
N PHE A 67 -8.58 5.09 -6.45
CA PHE A 67 -9.11 4.18 -7.48
C PHE A 67 -8.65 2.73 -7.27
N VAL A 68 -7.35 2.52 -7.07
CA VAL A 68 -6.81 1.17 -6.82
C VAL A 68 -7.24 0.63 -5.45
N HIS A 69 -7.33 1.49 -4.43
CA HIS A 69 -7.84 1.10 -3.12
C HIS A 69 -9.30 0.65 -3.18
N VAL A 70 -10.17 1.33 -3.95
CA VAL A 70 -11.55 0.91 -4.16
C VAL A 70 -11.60 -0.52 -4.73
N ILE A 71 -10.77 -0.82 -5.73
CA ILE A 71 -10.68 -2.18 -6.31
C ILE A 71 -10.21 -3.20 -5.25
N MET A 72 -9.18 -2.85 -4.48
CA MET A 72 -8.60 -3.72 -3.47
C MET A 72 -9.59 -4.01 -2.31
N TYR A 73 -10.26 -2.99 -1.78
CA TYR A 73 -11.24 -3.15 -0.71
C TYR A 73 -12.50 -3.87 -1.20
N THR A 74 -12.94 -3.64 -2.44
CA THR A 74 -14.05 -4.38 -3.04
C THR A 74 -13.72 -5.87 -3.12
N TYR A 75 -12.50 -6.23 -3.52
CA TYR A 75 -12.05 -7.62 -3.50
C TYR A 75 -12.10 -8.22 -2.08
N TYR A 76 -11.57 -7.50 -1.08
CA TYR A 76 -11.60 -8.02 0.29
C TYR A 76 -13.03 -8.20 0.82
N ALA A 77 -13.94 -7.29 0.50
CA ALA A 77 -15.37 -7.42 0.82
C ALA A 77 -16.01 -8.65 0.15
N LEU A 78 -15.73 -8.90 -1.14
CA LEU A 78 -16.26 -10.08 -1.83
C LEU A 78 -15.70 -11.38 -1.25
N THR A 79 -14.42 -11.42 -0.91
CA THR A 79 -13.82 -12.61 -0.29
C THR A 79 -14.32 -12.87 1.13
N SER A 80 -14.74 -11.83 1.88
CA SER A 80 -15.29 -12.01 3.23
C SER A 80 -16.73 -12.52 3.23
N ILE A 81 -17.48 -12.31 2.14
CA ILE A 81 -18.85 -12.82 1.93
C ILE A 81 -18.85 -14.29 1.44
N GLY A 82 -17.67 -14.87 1.17
CA GLY A 82 -17.51 -16.30 0.82
C GLY A 82 -17.28 -16.55 -0.67
N TYR A 83 -17.11 -15.51 -1.50
CA TYR A 83 -16.70 -15.71 -2.89
C TYR A 83 -15.23 -16.12 -2.97
N SER A 84 -14.98 -17.31 -3.52
CA SER A 84 -13.63 -17.85 -3.77
C SER A 84 -12.97 -17.15 -4.97
N LEU A 85 -12.49 -15.92 -4.77
CA LEU A 85 -11.75 -15.15 -5.79
C LEU A 85 -10.22 -15.30 -5.66
N LEU A 86 -9.71 -16.39 -5.07
CA LEU A 86 -8.28 -16.56 -4.77
C LEU A 86 -7.34 -16.35 -5.97
N THR A 87 -7.79 -16.70 -7.19
CA THR A 87 -7.02 -16.51 -8.44
C THR A 87 -6.81 -15.03 -8.77
N TRP A 88 -7.73 -14.15 -8.35
CA TRP A 88 -7.67 -12.71 -8.59
C TRP A 88 -6.66 -11.97 -7.70
N LYS A 89 -6.22 -12.59 -6.61
CA LYS A 89 -5.24 -12.02 -5.67
C LYS A 89 -3.94 -11.60 -6.36
N LYS A 90 -3.48 -12.37 -7.35
CA LYS A 90 -2.27 -12.06 -8.15
C LYS A 90 -2.45 -10.81 -9.01
N TYR A 91 -3.64 -10.60 -9.56
CA TYR A 91 -3.95 -9.44 -10.40
C TYR A 91 -4.01 -8.15 -9.58
N LEU A 92 -4.51 -8.21 -8.33
CA LEU A 92 -4.49 -7.06 -7.43
C LEU A 92 -3.07 -6.59 -7.14
N THR A 93 -2.15 -7.52 -6.84
CA THR A 93 -0.74 -7.17 -6.60
C THR A 93 -0.09 -6.58 -7.86
N LYS A 94 -0.44 -7.08 -9.07
CA LYS A 94 0.02 -6.49 -10.33
C LYS A 94 -0.50 -5.07 -10.53
N ILE A 95 -1.78 -4.81 -10.26
CA ILE A 95 -2.36 -3.46 -10.37
C ILE A 95 -1.66 -2.49 -9.41
N GLN A 96 -1.38 -2.91 -8.17
CA GLN A 96 -0.64 -2.09 -7.21
C GLN A 96 0.81 -1.82 -7.68
N LEU A 97 1.49 -2.81 -8.28
CA LEU A 97 2.83 -2.61 -8.84
C LEU A 97 2.82 -1.62 -10.02
N VAL A 98 1.81 -1.71 -10.89
CA VAL A 98 1.61 -0.76 -12.00
C VAL A 98 1.32 0.65 -11.48
N GLN A 99 0.55 0.80 -10.39
CA GLN A 99 0.33 2.09 -9.73
C GLN A 99 1.65 2.70 -9.26
N PHE A 100 2.56 1.90 -8.68
CA PHE A 100 3.87 2.40 -8.25
C PHE A 100 4.73 2.87 -9.43
N LEU A 101 4.71 2.16 -10.56
CA LEU A 101 5.39 2.60 -11.78
C LEU A 101 4.79 3.92 -12.32
N ALA A 102 3.46 4.06 -12.29
CA ALA A 102 2.79 5.29 -12.68
C ALA A 102 3.13 6.48 -11.77
N PHE A 103 3.52 6.24 -10.51
CA PHE A 103 4.00 7.27 -9.59
C PHE A 103 5.49 7.59 -9.78
N LEU A 104 6.28 6.64 -10.25
CA LEU A 104 7.72 6.80 -10.45
C LEU A 104 8.03 7.79 -11.58
N VAL A 105 7.33 7.68 -12.71
CA VAL A 105 7.58 8.53 -13.89
C VAL A 105 7.39 10.03 -13.59
N PRO A 106 6.25 10.50 -13.04
CA PRO A 106 6.11 11.91 -12.70
C PRO A 106 7.10 12.35 -11.62
N SER A 107 7.40 11.49 -10.64
CA SER A 107 8.35 11.82 -9.56
C SER A 107 9.77 12.11 -10.09
N VAL A 108 10.18 11.47 -11.17
CA VAL A 108 11.45 11.77 -11.85
C VAL A 108 11.33 13.04 -12.70
N LEU A 109 10.25 13.19 -13.47
CA LEU A 109 10.05 14.37 -14.33
C LEU A 109 9.98 15.68 -13.54
N TYR A 110 9.35 15.66 -12.36
CA TYR A 110 9.28 16.85 -11.50
C TYR A 110 10.62 17.26 -10.88
N GLN A 111 11.67 16.44 -10.96
CA GLN A 111 13.02 16.85 -10.55
C GLN A 111 13.63 17.88 -11.49
N LEU A 112 13.14 17.95 -12.74
CA LEU A 112 13.61 18.89 -13.75
C LEU A 112 13.02 20.30 -13.61
N TYR A 113 12.09 20.50 -12.67
CA TYR A 113 11.47 21.81 -12.41
C TYR A 113 12.26 22.61 -11.36
N ASP A 114 12.37 23.92 -11.54
CA ASP A 114 13.20 24.81 -10.69
C ASP A 114 12.67 25.05 -9.27
N CYS A 115 11.49 24.53 -8.92
CA CYS A 115 10.91 24.74 -7.59
C CYS A 115 11.57 23.84 -6.53
N PRO A 116 12.29 24.38 -5.53
CA PRO A 116 12.99 23.58 -4.52
C PRO A 116 12.05 22.76 -3.63
N PHE A 117 10.88 23.32 -3.28
CA PHE A 117 9.88 22.61 -2.48
C PHE A 117 9.25 21.44 -3.24
N ALA A 118 9.00 21.60 -4.54
CA ALA A 118 8.53 20.51 -5.40
C ALA A 118 9.57 19.40 -5.50
N ARG A 119 10.82 19.74 -5.80
CA ARG A 119 11.93 18.77 -5.86
C ARG A 119 12.07 17.97 -4.57
N MET A 120 12.04 18.64 -3.41
CA MET A 120 12.11 17.95 -2.12
C MET A 120 10.95 16.96 -1.92
N TYR A 121 9.71 17.37 -2.21
CA TYR A 121 8.55 16.50 -2.12
C TYR A 121 8.65 15.29 -3.06
N PHE A 122 8.96 15.52 -4.34
CA PHE A 122 9.07 14.43 -5.32
C PHE A 122 10.27 13.52 -5.06
N SER A 123 11.33 14.01 -4.41
CA SER A 123 12.43 13.17 -3.91
C SER A 123 11.97 12.23 -2.78
N LEU A 124 11.17 12.74 -1.84
CA LEU A 124 10.57 11.92 -0.77
C LEU A 124 9.62 10.86 -1.36
N VAL A 125 8.77 11.24 -2.31
CA VAL A 125 7.88 10.31 -3.01
C VAL A 125 8.66 9.27 -3.80
N LEU A 126 9.73 9.66 -4.50
CA LEU A 126 10.59 8.73 -5.24
C LEU A 126 11.23 7.69 -4.32
N PHE A 127 11.81 8.13 -3.20
CA PHE A 127 12.40 7.24 -2.19
C PHE A 127 11.36 6.24 -1.63
N TYR A 128 10.18 6.73 -1.31
CA TYR A 128 9.06 5.92 -0.82
C TYR A 128 8.60 4.88 -1.85
N VAL A 129 8.39 5.29 -3.12
CA VAL A 129 7.96 4.40 -4.20
C VAL A 129 8.98 3.31 -4.47
N ILE A 130 10.28 3.62 -4.49
CA ILE A 130 11.35 2.63 -4.68
C ILE A 130 11.34 1.61 -3.55
N THR A 131 11.24 2.08 -2.31
CA THR A 131 11.24 1.19 -1.14
C THR A 131 10.00 0.28 -1.15
N LEU A 132 8.83 0.82 -1.46
CA LEU A 132 7.61 0.00 -1.62
C LEU A 132 7.74 -1.01 -2.75
N MET A 133 8.30 -0.64 -3.89
CA MET A 133 8.53 -1.57 -5.00
C MET A 133 9.36 -2.77 -4.55
N ILE A 134 10.45 -2.54 -3.81
CA ILE A 134 11.31 -3.60 -3.29
C ILE A 134 10.53 -4.51 -2.34
N LEU A 135 9.80 -3.93 -1.37
CA LEU A 135 9.04 -4.71 -0.40
C LEU A 135 7.89 -5.50 -1.05
N PHE A 136 7.17 -4.90 -1.99
CA PHE A 136 6.07 -5.57 -2.71
C PHE A 136 6.59 -6.67 -3.62
N THR A 137 7.74 -6.46 -4.28
CA THR A 137 8.37 -7.49 -5.11
C THR A 137 8.83 -8.65 -4.24
N ASN A 138 9.48 -8.38 -3.10
CA ASN A 138 9.86 -9.41 -2.13
C ASN A 138 8.64 -10.19 -1.61
N PHE A 139 7.55 -9.50 -1.29
CA PHE A 139 6.29 -10.15 -0.90
C PHE A 139 5.73 -11.01 -2.04
N TYR A 140 5.71 -10.51 -3.28
CA TYR A 140 5.20 -11.24 -4.44
C TYR A 140 6.02 -12.50 -4.73
N ILE A 141 7.36 -12.40 -4.69
CA ILE A 141 8.25 -13.54 -4.88
C ILE A 141 7.98 -14.58 -3.79
N LYS A 142 7.98 -14.18 -2.51
CA LYS A 142 7.76 -15.11 -1.39
C LYS A 142 6.36 -15.75 -1.40
N ALA A 143 5.34 -15.01 -1.82
CA ALA A 143 3.95 -15.48 -1.78
C ALA A 143 3.53 -16.30 -3.01
N TYR A 144 4.16 -16.11 -4.18
CA TYR A 144 3.68 -16.68 -5.44
C TYR A 144 4.73 -17.39 -6.30
N LEU A 145 6.02 -17.09 -6.13
CA LEU A 145 7.11 -17.66 -6.95
C LEU A 145 8.06 -18.56 -6.16
N SER A 146 8.11 -18.40 -4.84
CA SER A 146 8.90 -19.27 -3.98
C SER A 146 8.25 -20.66 -3.95
N THR A 147 8.89 -21.60 -4.63
CA THR A 147 8.60 -23.05 -4.56
C THR A 147 9.10 -23.65 -3.24
N ASP A 148 8.97 -22.92 -2.14
CA ASP A 148 9.22 -23.51 -0.83
C ASP A 148 8.00 -24.37 -0.49
N ARG A 149 8.09 -25.63 -0.92
CA ARG A 149 7.19 -26.70 -0.48
C ARG A 149 7.34 -26.81 1.03
N HIS A 150 6.58 -26.04 1.80
CA HIS A 150 6.25 -26.47 3.14
C HIS A 150 5.45 -27.78 2.98
N PRO A 151 5.97 -28.93 3.48
CA PRO A 151 5.20 -30.14 3.53
C PRO A 151 3.93 -29.82 4.30
N ARG A 152 2.81 -30.13 3.67
CA ARG A 152 1.49 -30.18 4.27
C ARG A 152 1.61 -30.91 5.60
N GLN A 153 1.04 -30.34 6.65
CA GLN A 153 0.91 -30.92 7.99
C GLN A 153 0.78 -32.45 7.97
N THR A 154 1.85 -33.17 8.33
CA THR A 154 1.80 -34.56 8.78
C THR A 154 2.41 -34.61 10.17
N HIS A 155 1.65 -34.14 11.16
CA HIS A 155 1.75 -34.56 12.57
C HIS A 155 0.44 -34.14 13.24
N MET A 156 -0.65 -34.78 12.81
CA MET A 156 -1.94 -34.75 13.48
C MET A 156 -2.45 -36.19 13.59
N GLU A 157 -1.57 -37.11 14.00
CA GLU A 157 -1.90 -38.53 14.14
C GLU A 157 -1.12 -39.29 15.24
N SER A 158 -0.44 -38.60 16.17
CA SER A 158 0.22 -39.27 17.31
C SER A 158 -0.41 -39.00 18.69
N ASP A 159 -1.53 -38.29 18.76
CA ASP A 159 -2.22 -37.97 20.03
C ASP A 159 -3.57 -38.68 20.21
N LYS A 160 -3.79 -39.80 19.52
CA LYS A 160 -4.96 -40.68 19.72
C LYS A 160 -4.63 -42.04 20.36
N GLN A 161 -3.48 -42.14 21.04
CA GLN A 161 -3.13 -43.35 21.78
C GLN A 161 -2.49 -43.00 23.13
N LYS A 162 -3.31 -42.42 24.01
CA LYS A 162 -3.23 -42.55 25.46
C LYS A 162 -4.59 -42.27 26.08
#